data_AF-A0ABD3AUS5-F1
#
_entry.id   AF-A0ABD3AUS5-F1
#
_cell.length_a   1.000
_cell.length_b   1.000
_cell.length_c   1.000
_cell.angle_alpha   90.00
_cell.angle_beta   90.00
_cell.angle_gamma   90.00
#
_symmetry.space_group_name_H-M   'P 1'
#
loop_
_entity.id
_entity.type
_entity.pdbx_description
1 polymer ?
#
loop_
_entity_poly.entity_id
_entity_poly.type
_entity_poly.pdbx_seq_one_letter_code
_entity_poly.pdbx_strand_id
1 'polypeptide(L)'
;MDLRYFGRSGGCLFVIECKDLGGVVFDIFELSRDYSKWVLKYHVDLAPLRTLYPSMVDDDLEPCCGERCKVYIPCFLNDEKENKAKLVISVLRKIILYDANDMTVKEIAEVDSGPGNAEADCWDVLYKWSDAHQHIETLAYV
;
A
#
# COMPACT_ATOMS: atom_id res chain seq x y z
N MET A 1 -0.21 8.58 14.05
CA MET A 1 0.43 7.39 13.47
C MET A 1 -0.58 6.86 12.47
N ASP A 2 -0.28 6.97 11.18
CA ASP A 2 -1.17 6.47 10.13
C ASP A 2 -0.64 5.13 9.62
N LEU A 3 -1.24 4.04 10.10
CA LEU A 3 -0.82 2.67 9.85
C LEU A 3 -1.44 2.15 8.55
N ARG A 4 -0.60 1.82 7.57
CA ARG A 4 -1.01 1.38 6.23
C ARG A 4 -0.94 -0.11 5.99
N TYR A 5 -0.09 -0.80 6.75
CA TYR A 5 0.07 -2.23 6.68
C TYR A 5 0.66 -2.77 7.98
N PHE A 6 0.15 -3.89 8.44
CA PHE A 6 0.73 -4.69 9.51
C PHE A 6 0.63 -6.16 9.13
N GLY A 7 1.76 -6.84 8.97
CA GLY A 7 1.74 -8.22 8.51
C GLY A 7 3.12 -8.84 8.35
N ARG A 8 3.13 -10.15 8.07
CA ARG A 8 4.37 -10.92 7.88
C ARG A 8 4.74 -11.01 6.42
N SER A 9 6.04 -10.91 6.15
CA SER A 9 6.63 -11.11 4.82
C SER A 9 8.03 -11.72 4.99
N GLY A 10 8.37 -12.75 4.22
CA GLY A 10 9.68 -13.41 4.32
C GLY A 10 10.02 -14.03 5.70
N GLY A 11 9.03 -14.23 6.59
CA GLY A 11 9.26 -14.73 7.95
C GLY A 11 9.48 -13.64 9.01
N CYS A 12 9.63 -12.38 8.59
CA CYS A 12 9.70 -11.22 9.48
C CYS A 12 8.37 -10.48 9.55
N LEU A 13 8.15 -9.75 10.65
CA LEU A 13 6.95 -8.92 10.84
C LEU A 13 7.26 -7.48 10.44
N PHE A 14 6.36 -6.87 9.67
CA PHE A 14 6.53 -5.52 9.12
C PHE A 14 5.37 -4.60 9.47
N VAL A 15 5.69 -3.32 9.58
CA VAL A 15 4.77 -2.19 9.71
C VAL A 15 5.08 -1.18 8.62
N ILE A 16 4.05 -0.66 7.97
CA ILE A 16 4.17 0.48 7.05
C ILE A 16 3.38 1.66 7.61
N GLU A 17 4.05 2.79 7.73
CA GLU A 17 3.47 4.03 8.24
C GLU A 17 3.54 5.13 7.19
N CYS A 18 2.44 5.86 7.01
CA CYS A 18 2.49 7.09 6.25
C CYS A 18 3.14 8.21 7.07
N LYS A 19 4.05 8.95 6.42
CA LYS A 19 4.89 9.97 7.05
C LYS A 19 4.44 11.39 6.77
N ASP A 20 3.75 11.60 5.65
CA ASP A 20 3.38 12.91 5.17
C ASP A 20 1.86 13.10 5.13
N LEU A 21 1.43 14.36 5.20
CA LEU A 21 0.01 14.72 5.04
C LEU A 21 -0.50 14.46 3.61
N GLY A 22 0.40 14.28 2.64
CA GLY A 22 0.04 13.97 1.27
C GLY A 22 -0.39 12.53 1.04
N GLY A 23 -0.11 11.60 1.96
CA GLY A 23 -0.52 10.20 1.82
C GLY A 23 0.32 9.41 0.82
N VAL A 24 1.57 9.81 0.55
CA VAL A 24 2.41 9.21 -0.51
C VAL A 24 3.81 8.81 -0.06
N VAL A 25 4.25 9.28 1.11
CA VAL A 25 5.55 8.92 1.67
C VAL A 25 5.35 7.93 2.80
N PHE A 26 6.05 6.79 2.71
CA PHE A 26 5.92 5.68 3.65
C PHE A 26 7.26 5.24 4.20
N ASP A 27 7.29 4.97 5.50
CA ASP A 27 8.39 4.25 6.13
C ASP A 27 7.96 2.80 6.40
N ILE A 28 8.83 1.87 6.04
CA ILE A 28 8.63 0.43 6.25
C ILE A 28 9.60 -0.03 7.32
N PHE A 29 9.04 -0.53 8.43
CA PHE A 29 9.77 -1.04 9.58
C PHE A 29 9.67 -2.55 9.66
N GLU A 30 10.78 -3.20 10.00
CA GLU A 30 10.85 -4.61 10.37
C GLU A 30 10.96 -4.73 11.89
N LEU A 31 10.18 -5.62 12.50
CA LEU A 31 10.36 -5.96 13.90
C LEU A 31 11.62 -6.80 14.06
N SER A 32 12.52 -6.36 14.95
CA SER A 32 13.74 -7.09 15.24
C SER A 32 13.45 -8.52 15.73
N ARG A 33 14.37 -9.46 15.47
CA ARG A 33 14.18 -10.89 15.82
C ARG A 33 14.07 -11.17 17.32
N ASP A 34 14.63 -10.28 18.14
CA ASP A 34 14.49 -10.26 19.59
C ASP A 34 13.20 -9.55 20.07
N TYR A 35 12.35 -9.11 19.12
CA TYR A 35 11.06 -8.43 19.35
C TYR A 35 11.19 -7.14 20.19
N SER A 36 12.38 -6.55 20.25
CA SER A 36 12.66 -5.40 21.13
C SER A 36 12.36 -4.05 20.47
N LYS A 37 12.45 -3.96 19.14
CA LYS A 37 12.30 -2.69 18.43
C LYS A 37 11.91 -2.84 16.97
N TRP A 38 11.27 -1.81 16.46
CA TRP A 38 11.05 -1.60 15.03
C TRP A 38 12.29 -0.96 14.40
N VAL A 39 12.77 -1.54 13.31
CA VAL A 39 13.97 -1.10 12.57
C VAL A 39 13.54 -0.63 11.20
N LEU A 40 13.85 0.62 10.84
CA LEU A 40 13.56 1.16 9.51
C LEU A 40 14.35 0.37 8.46
N LYS A 41 13.65 -0.16 7.45
CA LYS A 41 14.24 -0.87 6.32
C LYS A 41 14.15 -0.11 5.02
N TYR A 42 12.98 0.48 4.74
CA TYR A 42 12.75 1.19 3.49
C TYR A 42 12.05 2.51 3.74
N HIS A 43 12.44 3.50 2.95
CA HIS A 43 11.75 4.78 2.80
C HIS A 43 11.24 4.85 1.37
N VAL A 44 9.93 4.97 1.19
CA VAL A 44 9.28 4.88 -0.12
C VAL A 44 8.52 6.16 -0.39
N ASP A 45 8.81 6.81 -1.52
CA ASP A 45 8.09 7.98 -2.03
C ASP A 45 7.28 7.58 -3.27
N LEU A 46 5.95 7.64 -3.15
CA LEU A 46 5.01 7.37 -4.23
C LEU A 46 4.54 8.63 -4.96
N ALA A 47 5.12 9.80 -4.69
CA ALA A 47 4.79 11.02 -5.42
C ALA A 47 4.87 10.87 -6.95
N PRO A 48 5.82 10.12 -7.55
CA PRO A 48 5.84 9.89 -9.00
C PRO A 48 4.60 9.19 -9.54
N LEU A 49 3.91 8.37 -8.72
CA LEU A 49 2.69 7.69 -9.13
C LEU A 49 1.54 8.66 -9.41
N ARG A 50 1.58 9.90 -8.89
CA ARG A 50 0.56 10.92 -9.15
C ARG A 50 0.44 11.27 -10.63
N THR A 51 1.54 11.20 -11.36
CA THR A 51 1.55 11.47 -12.81
C THR A 51 0.95 10.30 -13.59
N LEU A 52 1.17 9.07 -13.13
CA LEU A 52 0.67 7.86 -13.79
C LEU A 52 -0.78 7.57 -13.43
N TYR A 53 -1.18 7.89 -12.20
CA TYR A 53 -2.51 7.66 -11.64
C TYR A 53 -3.07 8.94 -11.02
N PRO A 54 -3.43 9.96 -11.82
CA PRO A 54 -3.98 11.22 -11.29
C PRO A 54 -5.24 10.99 -10.44
N SER A 55 -6.02 9.95 -10.74
CA SER A 55 -7.23 9.55 -10.03
C SER A 55 -7.01 9.12 -8.57
N MET A 56 -5.76 8.96 -8.13
CA MET A 56 -5.45 8.69 -6.72
C MET A 56 -5.41 9.98 -5.88
N VAL A 57 -5.35 11.15 -6.52
CA VAL A 57 -5.40 12.45 -5.85
C VAL A 57 -6.85 12.86 -5.66
N ASP A 58 -7.20 13.25 -4.44
CA ASP A 58 -8.49 13.85 -4.11
C ASP A 58 -8.36 15.38 -4.24
N ASP A 59 -8.79 15.91 -5.38
CA ASP A 59 -8.72 17.34 -5.69
C ASP A 59 -9.73 18.19 -4.88
N ASP A 60 -10.75 17.55 -4.27
CA ASP A 60 -11.78 18.22 -3.48
C ASP A 60 -11.32 18.47 -2.02
N LEU A 61 -10.24 17.82 -1.58
CA LEU A 61 -9.66 18.04 -0.26
C LEU A 61 -8.76 19.28 -0.24
N GLU A 62 -9.08 20.23 0.64
CA GLU A 62 -8.21 21.36 0.88
C GLU A 62 -6.80 20.90 1.31
N PRO A 63 -5.73 21.61 0.90
CA PRO A 63 -4.34 21.31 1.21
C PRO A 63 -4.01 20.93 2.66
N CYS A 64 -4.81 21.42 3.60
CA CYS A 64 -4.63 21.32 5.05
C CYS A 64 -5.51 20.23 5.69
N CYS A 65 -6.37 19.58 4.91
CA CYS A 65 -7.45 18.73 5.39
C CYS A 65 -7.19 17.26 4.99
N GLY A 66 -6.48 16.53 5.84
CA GLY A 66 -6.29 15.08 5.69
C GLY A 66 -5.38 14.67 4.52
N GLU A 67 -5.49 13.41 4.12
CA GLU A 67 -4.65 12.79 3.10
C GLU A 67 -5.10 13.19 1.69
N ARG A 68 -4.20 13.82 0.93
CA ARG A 68 -4.52 14.21 -0.46
C ARG A 68 -4.51 13.04 -1.43
N CYS A 69 -3.79 11.97 -1.13
CA CYS A 69 -3.73 10.79 -1.99
C CYS A 69 -4.33 9.58 -1.29
N LYS A 70 -5.21 8.88 -2.01
CA LYS A 70 -5.89 7.69 -1.50
C LYS A 70 -5.22 6.44 -2.01
N VAL A 71 -4.23 6.03 -1.22
CA VAL A 71 -3.37 4.90 -1.50
C VAL A 71 -3.48 3.90 -0.35
N TYR A 72 -3.80 2.65 -0.69
CA TYR A 72 -3.86 1.56 0.28
C TYR A 72 -2.90 0.45 -0.08
N ILE A 73 -2.33 -0.20 0.93
CA ILE A 73 -1.31 -1.23 0.75
C ILE A 73 -1.88 -2.56 1.24
N PRO A 74 -2.63 -3.29 0.40
CA PRO A 74 -3.19 -4.59 0.79
C PRO A 74 -2.12 -5.64 1.09
N CYS A 75 -0.95 -5.58 0.45
CA CYS A 75 0.10 -6.58 0.63
C CYS A 75 1.51 -5.98 0.47
N PHE A 76 2.44 -6.50 1.27
CA PHE A 76 3.86 -6.17 1.22
C PHE A 76 4.69 -7.44 1.02
N LEU A 77 5.56 -7.40 0.01
CA LEU A 77 6.43 -8.51 -0.36
C LEU A 77 7.88 -8.09 -0.14
N ASN A 78 8.54 -8.75 0.80
CA ASN A 78 9.96 -8.57 1.08
C ASN A 78 10.73 -9.83 0.67
N ASP A 79 11.64 -9.68 -0.29
CA ASP A 79 12.62 -10.72 -0.57
C ASP A 79 13.88 -10.47 0.28
N GLU A 80 14.06 -11.28 1.32
CA GLU A 80 15.20 -11.15 2.25
C GLU A 80 16.55 -11.39 1.57
N LYS A 81 16.60 -12.22 0.51
CA LYS A 81 17.86 -12.57 -0.16
C LYS A 81 18.30 -11.47 -1.10
N GLU A 82 17.36 -10.83 -1.77
CA GLU A 82 17.64 -9.78 -2.73
C GLU A 82 17.54 -8.37 -2.15
N ASN A 83 17.11 -8.23 -0.89
CA ASN A 83 16.80 -6.95 -0.24
C ASN A 83 15.85 -6.08 -1.08
N LYS A 84 14.85 -6.74 -1.69
CA LYS A 84 13.89 -6.10 -2.58
C LYS A 84 12.54 -5.96 -1.89
N ALA A 85 12.08 -4.72 -1.78
CA ALA A 85 10.73 -4.39 -1.35
C ALA A 85 9.79 -4.22 -2.56
N LYS A 86 8.67 -4.94 -2.54
CA LYS A 86 7.56 -4.76 -3.47
C LYS A 86 6.27 -4.48 -2.70
N LEU A 87 5.51 -3.52 -3.17
CA LEU A 87 4.24 -3.10 -2.58
C LEU A 87 3.12 -3.45 -3.55
N VAL A 88 2.12 -4.17 -3.08
CA VAL A 88 0.84 -4.23 -3.78
C VAL A 88 0.04 -3.04 -3.29
N ILE A 89 -0.39 -2.20 -4.22
CA ILE A 89 -1.05 -0.93 -3.95
C ILE A 89 -2.42 -0.96 -4.60
N SER A 90 -3.45 -0.63 -3.82
CA SER A 90 -4.79 -0.33 -4.32
C SER A 90 -4.91 1.18 -4.50
N VAL A 91 -5.14 1.58 -5.74
CA VAL A 91 -5.57 2.93 -6.14
C VAL A 91 -6.96 2.82 -6.76
N LEU A 92 -7.61 3.95 -7.05
CA LEU A 92 -8.99 3.93 -7.55
C LEU A 92 -9.12 3.02 -8.79
N ARG A 93 -9.96 1.98 -8.67
CA ARG A 93 -10.26 0.99 -9.72
C ARG A 93 -9.07 0.15 -10.21
N LYS A 94 -7.90 0.24 -9.58
CA LYS A 94 -6.71 -0.52 -10.01
C LYS A 94 -5.95 -1.08 -8.83
N ILE A 95 -5.41 -2.27 -9.04
CA ILE A 95 -4.39 -2.84 -8.16
C ILE A 95 -3.10 -2.90 -8.97
N ILE A 96 -2.04 -2.33 -8.39
CA ILE A 96 -0.72 -2.25 -9.00
C ILE A 96 0.31 -2.91 -8.10
N LEU A 97 1.34 -3.48 -8.71
CA LEU A 97 2.55 -3.93 -8.06
C LEU A 97 3.62 -2.86 -8.31
N TYR A 98 4.13 -2.28 -7.24
CA TYR A 98 5.21 -1.31 -7.26
C TYR A 98 6.49 -1.96 -6.74
N ASP A 99 7.56 -1.87 -7.52
CA ASP A 99 8.90 -2.26 -7.08
C ASP A 99 9.62 -1.01 -6.53
N ALA A 100 9.92 -1.02 -5.24
CA ALA A 100 10.53 0.14 -4.58
C ALA A 100 12.01 0.32 -4.93
N ASN A 101 12.67 -0.69 -5.50
CA ASN A 101 14.10 -0.64 -5.84
C ASN A 101 14.30 0.03 -7.20
N ASP A 102 13.53 -0.44 -8.20
CA ASP A 102 13.62 0.06 -9.57
C ASP A 102 12.61 1.20 -9.85
N MET A 103 11.74 1.52 -8.89
CA MET A 103 10.64 2.48 -9.03
C MET A 103 9.73 2.14 -10.23
N THR A 104 9.52 0.84 -10.47
CA THR A 104 8.70 0.36 -11.59
C THR A 104 7.30 0.00 -11.13
N VAL A 105 6.34 0.15 -12.04
CA VAL A 105 4.94 -0.17 -11.80
C VAL A 105 4.48 -1.22 -12.79
N LYS A 106 3.73 -2.20 -12.29
CA LYS A 106 3.01 -3.17 -13.10
C LYS A 106 1.56 -3.23 -12.64
N GLU A 107 0.62 -3.00 -13.54
CA GLU A 107 -0.80 -3.23 -13.24
C GLU A 107 -1.07 -4.73 -13.12
N ILE A 108 -1.77 -5.13 -12.04
CA ILE A 108 -2.06 -6.54 -11.79
C ILE A 108 -3.55 -6.86 -11.91
N ALA A 109 -4.43 -5.90 -11.67
CA ALA A 109 -5.87 -6.06 -11.83
C ALA A 109 -6.58 -4.71 -11.98
N GLU A 110 -7.70 -4.73 -12.70
CA GLU A 110 -8.71 -3.67 -12.67
C GLU A 110 -9.83 -4.10 -11.71
N VAL A 111 -10.35 -3.14 -10.94
CA VAL A 111 -11.44 -3.37 -9.99
C VAL A 111 -12.68 -2.68 -10.52
N ASP A 112 -13.65 -3.49 -10.93
CA ASP A 112 -14.96 -3.00 -11.36
C ASP A 112 -15.86 -2.75 -10.15
N SER A 113 -16.35 -1.50 -10.05
CA SER A 113 -17.58 -1.20 -9.34
C SER A 113 -18.73 -1.82 -10.15
N GLY A 114 -19.35 -2.90 -9.67
CA GLY A 114 -20.37 -3.65 -10.41
C GLY A 114 -21.51 -2.79 -11.01
N PRO A 115 -22.33 -3.38 -11.91
CA PRO A 115 -23.35 -2.65 -12.66
C PRO A 115 -24.52 -2.27 -11.73
N GLY A 116 -24.47 -1.10 -11.11
CA GLY A 116 -25.58 -0.64 -10.28
C GLY A 116 -25.34 0.63 -9.47
N ASN A 117 -24.08 1.02 -9.24
CA ASN A 117 -23.80 2.05 -8.24
C ASN A 117 -23.06 3.22 -8.88
N ALA A 118 -23.77 4.03 -9.68
CA ALA A 118 -23.26 5.31 -10.17
C ALA A 118 -23.01 6.33 -9.02
N GLU A 119 -23.42 5.98 -7.80
CA GLU A 119 -23.32 6.79 -6.58
C GLU A 119 -22.79 6.00 -5.38
N ALA A 120 -22.20 4.80 -5.57
CA ALA A 120 -21.38 4.25 -4.47
C ALA A 120 -20.18 5.19 -4.32
N ASP A 121 -19.95 5.65 -3.09
CA ASP A 121 -18.78 6.45 -2.74
C ASP A 121 -17.58 5.83 -3.46
N CYS A 122 -16.79 6.67 -4.15
CA CYS A 122 -15.57 6.24 -4.85
C CYS A 122 -14.54 5.52 -3.94
N TRP A 123 -14.88 5.38 -2.66
CA TRP A 123 -14.15 4.71 -1.59
C TRP A 123 -14.51 3.23 -1.39
N ASP A 124 -15.59 2.73 -1.98
CA ASP A 124 -15.99 1.30 -1.90
C ASP A 124 -15.13 0.37 -2.78
N VAL A 125 -14.18 0.92 -3.55
CA VAL A 125 -13.38 0.19 -4.56
C VAL A 125 -11.90 0.05 -4.16
N LEU A 126 -11.55 0.42 -2.92
CA LEU A 126 -10.17 0.38 -2.43
C LEU A 126 -9.96 -0.75 -1.43
N TYR A 127 -8.90 -1.54 -1.62
CA TYR A 127 -8.57 -2.70 -0.78
C TYR A 127 -7.48 -2.36 0.23
N LYS A 128 -7.76 -2.54 1.52
CA LYS A 128 -6.81 -2.37 2.61
C LYS A 128 -6.16 -3.69 3.00
N TRP A 129 -5.09 -3.62 3.79
CA TRP A 129 -4.42 -4.82 4.34
C TRP A 129 -5.34 -5.65 5.23
N SER A 130 -6.27 -5.01 5.96
CA SER A 130 -7.28 -5.69 6.78
C SER A 130 -8.23 -6.55 5.95
N ASP A 131 -8.51 -6.12 4.71
CA ASP A 131 -9.43 -6.83 3.80
C ASP A 131 -8.73 -8.04 3.17
N ALA A 132 -7.43 -7.92 2.90
CA ALA A 132 -6.60 -9.01 2.39
C ALA A 132 -6.30 -10.10 3.44
N HIS A 133 -6.37 -9.77 4.74
CA HIS A 133 -6.00 -10.68 5.83
C HIS A 133 -6.81 -12.00 5.82
N GLN A 134 -8.06 -11.98 5.35
CA GLN A 134 -8.89 -13.21 5.26
C GLN A 134 -8.41 -14.21 4.19
N HIS A 135 -7.54 -13.79 3.26
CA HIS A 135 -7.08 -14.61 2.13
C HIS A 135 -5.57 -14.93 2.17
N ILE A 136 -4.80 -14.25 3.04
CA ILE A 136 -3.35 -14.46 3.16
C ILE A 136 -3.03 -15.82 3.80
N GLU A 137 -3.87 -16.32 4.71
CA GLU A 137 -3.69 -17.66 5.30
C GLU A 137 -3.78 -18.79 4.26
N THR A 138 -4.61 -18.64 3.21
CA THR A 138 -4.73 -19.65 2.15
C THR A 138 -3.62 -19.59 1.10
N LEU A 139 -2.84 -18.50 1.05
CA LEU A 139 -1.69 -18.35 0.13
C LEU A 139 -0.35 -18.74 0.78
N ALA A 140 -0.32 -18.97 2.09
CA ALA A 140 0.87 -19.39 2.82
C ALA A 140 1.11 -20.91 2.81
N TYR A 141 0.32 -21.68 2.05
CA TYR A 141 0.54 -23.11 1.84
C TYR A 141 0.97 -23.40 0.40
N VAL A 142 2.28 -23.24 0.13
CA VAL A 142 3.00 -23.93 -0.97
C VAL A 142 4.41 -24.24 -0.50
#